data_AF-A0A940AGM5-F1
#
_entry.id   AF-A0A940AGM5-F1
#
_cell.length_a   1.000
_cell.length_b   1.000
_cell.length_c   1.000
_cell.angle_alpha   90.00
_cell.angle_beta   90.00
_cell.angle_gamma   90.00
#
_symmetry.space_group_name_H-M   'P 1'
#
loop_
_entity.id
_entity.type
_entity.pdbx_description
1 polymer ?
#
loop_
_entity_poly.entity_id
_entity_poly.type
_entity_poly.pdbx_seq_one_letter_code
_entity_poly.pdbx_strand_id
1 'polypeptide(L)' 'MAKCEEKCEVYSRVCGYFRPVSNWNHGKKEEFKERKTFKVKGK' A
#
# COMPACT_ATOMS: atom_id res chain seq x y z
N MET A 1 18.60 4.41 -19.21
CA MET A 1 17.27 3.86 -18.91
C MET A 1 16.26 4.99 -19.07
N ALA A 2 15.42 4.96 -20.11
CA ALA A 2 14.37 5.96 -20.27
C ALA A 2 13.35 5.78 -19.12
N LYS A 3 13.21 6.79 -18.26
CA LYS A 3 12.21 6.79 -17.19
C LYS A 3 10.92 7.35 -17.79
N CYS A 4 9.87 6.55 -17.81
CA CYS A 4 8.54 7.05 -18.17
C CYS A 4 8.13 8.11 -17.14
N GLU A 5 7.77 9.31 -17.61
CA GLU A 5 7.44 10.48 -16.78
C GLU A 5 5.99 10.45 -16.25
N GLU A 6 5.30 9.32 -16.44
CA GLU A 6 3.92 9.14 -16.04
C GLU A 6 3.78 8.72 -14.57
N LYS A 7 2.64 9.09 -13.96
CA LYS A 7 2.32 8.71 -12.59
C LYS A 7 1.97 7.23 -12.53
N CYS A 8 2.68 6.49 -11.70
CA CYS A 8 2.34 5.09 -11.42
C CYS A 8 1.16 5.01 -10.45
N GLU A 9 0.15 4.22 -10.78
CA GLU A 9 -0.94 3.93 -9.85
C GLU A 9 -0.52 2.83 -8.87
N VAL A 10 -0.56 3.15 -7.57
CA VAL A 10 -0.13 2.23 -6.52
C VAL A 10 -1.33 1.50 -5.92
N TYR A 11 -1.27 0.17 -5.90
CA TYR A 11 -2.29 -0.69 -5.33
C TYR A 11 -1.83 -1.33 -4.02
N SER A 12 -2.78 -1.55 -3.11
CA SER A 12 -2.53 -2.26 -1.86
C SER A 12 -3.69 -3.20 -1.54
N ARG A 13 -3.38 -4.28 -0.81
CA ARG A 13 -4.36 -5.30 -0.44
C ARG A 13 -5.12 -4.87 0.82
N VAL A 14 -6.45 -4.82 0.72
CA VAL A 14 -7.38 -4.46 1.79
C VAL A 14 -8.43 -5.56 1.91
N CYS A 15 -8.57 -6.18 3.08
CA CYS A 15 -9.59 -7.21 3.36
C CYS A 15 -9.76 -8.29 2.27
N GLY A 16 -8.66 -8.70 1.63
CA GLY A 16 -8.66 -9.80 0.65
C GLY A 16 -8.58 -9.41 -0.83
N TYR A 17 -8.77 -8.14 -1.20
CA TYR A 17 -8.67 -7.67 -2.59
C TYR A 17 -7.75 -6.46 -2.76
N PHE A 18 -7.35 -6.15 -4.00
CA PHE A 18 -6.49 -5.00 -4.31
C PHE A 18 -7.34 -3.74 -4.55
N ARG A 19 -6.97 -2.63 -3.91
CA ARG A 19 -7.60 -1.31 -4.07
C ARG A 19 -6.53 -0.24 -4.34
N PRO A 20 -6.75 0.71 -5.25
CA PRO A 20 -5.80 1.79 -5.48
C PRO A 20 -5.68 2.65 -4.21
N VAL A 21 -4.44 2.95 -3.82
CA VAL A 21 -4.12 3.73 -2.61
C VAL A 21 -4.64 5.16 -2.71
N SER A 22 -4.73 5.69 -3.93
CA SER A 22 -5.36 6.99 -4.23
C SER A 22 -6.80 7.10 -3.71
N ASN A 23 -7.53 5.97 -3.64
CA ASN A 23 -8.95 5.93 -3.27
C ASN A 23 -9.18 5.54 -1.80
N TRP A 24 -8.18 5.72 -0.94
CA TRP A 24 -8.29 5.46 0.49
C TRP A 24 -8.95 6.63 1.22
N ASN A 25 -9.97 6.34 2.01
CA ASN A 25 -10.57 7.30 2.93
C ASN A 25 -9.66 7.53 4.16
N HIS A 26 -10.01 8.52 4.99
CA HIS A 26 -9.21 8.87 6.17
C HIS A 26 -9.05 7.69 7.15
N GLY A 27 -10.12 6.96 7.45
CA GLY A 27 -10.06 5.81 8.36
C GLY A 27 -9.16 4.67 7.88
N LYS A 28 -9.11 4.39 6.57
CA LYS A 28 -8.20 3.37 6.01
C LYS A 28 -6.74 3.79 6.05
N LYS A 29 -6.46 5.09 5.94
CA LYS A 29 -5.10 5.62 6.13
C LYS A 29 -4.65 5.44 7.58
N GLU A 30 -5.52 5.72 8.55
CA GLU A 30 -5.22 5.50 9.97
C GLU A 30 -5.06 4.00 10.28
N GLU A 31 -6.00 3.15 9.85
CA GLU A 31 -5.91 1.69 10.02
C GLU A 31 -4.58 1.15 9.46
N PHE A 32 -4.15 1.63 8.29
CA PHE A 32 -2.89 1.21 7.69
C PHE A 32 -1.66 1.63 8.52
N LYS A 33 -1.67 2.81 9.14
CA LYS A 33 -0.58 3.25 10.04
C LYS A 33 -0.47 2.37 11.28
N GLU A 34 -1.59 1.83 11.76
CA GLU A 34 -1.63 0.95 12.92
C GLU A 34 -1.20 -0.49 12.61
N ARG A 35 -1.11 -0.88 11.33
CA ARG A 35 -0.69 -2.23 10.92
C ARG A 35 0.76 -2.49 11.34
N LYS A 36 0.98 -3.63 11.98
CA LYS A 36 2.31 -4.12 12.34
C LYS A 36 2.76 -5.19 11.34
N THR A 37 3.90 -4.97 10.71
CA THR A 37 4.51 -5.99 9.85
C THR A 37 5.22 -7.03 10.70
N PHE A 38 5.07 -8.30 10.33
CA PHE A 38 5.83 -9.36 10.94
C PHE A 38 7.28 -9.26 10.46
N LYS A 39 8.22 -9.01 11.38
CA LYS A 39 9.65 -9.09 11.08
C LYS A 39 10.07 -10.55 11.16
N VAL A 40 10.30 -11.18 10.02
CA VAL A 40 10.97 -12.48 9.99
C VAL A 40 12.42 -12.25 10.42
N LYS A 41 12.86 -12.86 11.52
CA LYS A 41 14.30 -12.89 11.85
C LYS A 41 14.98 -13.71 10.75
N GLY A 42 15.87 -13.09 9.99
CA GLY A 42 16.69 -13.78 9.01
C GLY A 42 17.48 -14.91 9.68
N LYS A 43 17.67 -16.01 8.96
CA LYS A 43 18.58 -17.08 9.37
C LYS A 43 20.02 -16.57 9.42
#